data_AF-A0A917IB69-F1
#
_entry.id   AF-A0A917IB69-F1
#
_cell.length_a   1.000
_cell.length_b   1.000
_cell.length_c   1.000
_cell.angle_alpha   90.00
_cell.angle_beta   90.00
_cell.angle_gamma   90.00
#
_symmetry.space_group_name_H-M   'P 1'
#
loop_
_entity.id
_entity.type
_entity.pdbx_description
1 polymer ?
#
loop_
_entity_poly.entity_id
_entity_poly.type
_entity_poly.pdbx_seq_one_letter_code
_entity_poly.pdbx_strand_id
1 'polypeptide(L)'
;MTIPTTLALDPAWTAWTKRYEWHLDHVPGLLELMRDSTPRISSDSARYGKERTSSSREAPVPFSIDAVDDADDLWGALAAYTLEVAELLGEHPPHVLRASWWRAGQVQGIRAAADARKARSDAFEVVAWLVDRETLIAAETGLQDSEEHLFALVRKSRARWQAAPRARSARPRPCHVCGEVAVLIDWMDVPGGIGPALPVGRCSRCGQQYERKPT
;
A
#
# COMPACT_ATOMS: atom_id res chain seq x y z
N MET A 1 1.18 -9.06 -51.81
CA MET A 1 1.47 -7.90 -50.93
C MET A 1 1.67 -8.44 -49.53
N THR A 2 2.90 -8.76 -49.16
CA THR A 2 3.26 -9.22 -47.82
C THR A 2 3.46 -8.01 -46.93
N ILE A 3 2.50 -7.77 -46.04
CA ILE A 3 2.64 -6.81 -44.94
C ILE A 3 3.85 -7.28 -44.12
N PRO A 4 4.89 -6.46 -43.90
CA PRO A 4 6.06 -6.92 -43.17
C PRO A 4 5.65 -7.20 -41.73
N THR A 5 5.96 -8.44 -41.35
CA THR A 5 6.31 -8.97 -40.04
C THR A 5 6.36 -7.94 -38.92
N THR A 6 5.49 -8.15 -37.94
CA THR A 6 5.52 -7.63 -36.57
C THR A 6 6.94 -7.28 -36.13
N LEU A 7 7.23 -5.98 -35.95
CA LEU A 7 8.44 -5.52 -35.27
C LEU A 7 8.41 -6.13 -33.86
N ALA A 8 9.19 -7.19 -33.65
CA ALA A 8 9.37 -7.75 -32.33
C ALA A 8 10.06 -6.68 -31.47
N LEU A 9 9.33 -6.14 -30.49
CA LEU A 9 9.87 -5.18 -29.54
C LEU A 9 11.01 -5.83 -28.76
N ASP A 10 12.01 -5.04 -28.40
CA ASP A 10 13.15 -5.50 -27.59
C ASP A 10 12.61 -6.12 -26.28
N PRO A 11 12.98 -7.37 -25.95
CA PRO A 11 12.61 -8.00 -24.69
C PRO A 11 13.00 -7.19 -23.45
N ALA A 12 14.14 -6.46 -23.49
CA ALA A 12 14.60 -5.65 -22.36
C ALA A 12 13.67 -4.44 -22.14
N TRP A 13 13.31 -3.74 -23.22
CA TRP A 13 12.32 -2.65 -23.20
C TRP A 13 10.96 -3.14 -22.68
N THR A 14 10.48 -4.28 -23.19
CA THR A 14 9.18 -4.86 -22.78
C THR A 14 9.17 -5.23 -21.30
N ALA A 15 10.29 -5.75 -20.77
CA ALA A 15 10.43 -6.07 -19.36
C ALA A 15 10.48 -4.82 -18.48
N TRP A 16 11.17 -3.77 -18.95
CA TRP A 16 11.23 -2.49 -18.25
C TRP A 16 9.85 -1.82 -18.17
N THR A 17 9.13 -1.69 -19.30
CA THR A 17 7.79 -1.09 -19.37
C THR A 17 6.82 -1.80 -18.42
N LYS A 18 6.75 -3.13 -18.49
CA LYS A 18 5.87 -3.91 -17.59
C LYS A 18 6.21 -3.71 -16.12
N ARG A 19 7.50 -3.62 -15.78
CA ARG A 19 7.94 -3.35 -14.41
C ARG A 19 7.53 -1.93 -13.99
N TYR A 20 7.68 -0.96 -14.88
CA TYR A 20 7.37 0.45 -14.66
C TYR A 20 5.87 0.64 -14.37
N GLU A 21 5.02 0.23 -15.31
CA GLU A 21 3.55 0.28 -15.17
C GLU A 21 3.08 -0.43 -13.90
N TRP A 22 3.59 -1.64 -13.65
CA TRP A 22 3.18 -2.43 -12.48
C TRP A 22 3.48 -1.73 -11.16
N HIS A 23 4.62 -1.03 -11.02
CA HIS A 23 4.91 -0.29 -9.79
C HIS A 23 3.99 0.93 -9.65
N LEU A 24 3.78 1.68 -10.74
CA LEU A 24 2.95 2.88 -10.71
C LEU A 24 1.47 2.58 -10.46
N ASP A 25 0.94 1.47 -10.99
CA ASP A 25 -0.44 1.01 -10.79
C ASP A 25 -0.83 0.85 -9.31
N HIS A 26 0.16 0.54 -8.46
CA HIS A 26 -0.08 0.37 -7.03
C HIS A 26 -0.23 1.70 -6.28
N VAL A 27 0.36 2.79 -6.77
CA VAL A 27 0.48 4.06 -6.04
C VAL A 27 -0.87 4.65 -5.64
N PRO A 28 -1.87 4.79 -6.53
CA PRO A 28 -3.13 5.43 -6.15
C PRO A 28 -3.90 4.64 -5.08
N GLY A 29 -3.90 3.31 -5.16
CA GLY A 29 -4.56 2.45 -4.18
C GLY A 29 -3.85 2.43 -2.82
N LEU A 30 -2.51 2.52 -2.81
CA LEU A 30 -1.74 2.65 -1.58
C LEU A 30 -2.03 3.96 -0.85
N LEU A 31 -2.04 5.08 -1.58
CA LEU A 31 -2.31 6.40 -1.00
C LEU A 31 -3.74 6.50 -0.46
N GLU A 32 -4.71 5.92 -1.16
CA GLU A 32 -6.09 5.80 -0.63
C GLU A 32 -6.10 5.05 0.69
N LEU A 33 -5.50 3.86 0.73
CA LEU A 33 -5.51 2.98 1.89
C LEU A 33 -4.85 3.63 3.11
N MET A 34 -3.68 4.24 2.92
CA MET A 34 -2.95 4.91 4.01
C MET A 34 -3.75 6.12 4.52
N ARG A 35 -4.37 6.91 3.63
CA ARG A 35 -5.20 8.05 4.03
C ARG A 35 -6.52 7.64 4.69
N ASP A 36 -7.13 6.53 4.27
CA ASP A 36 -8.36 6.01 4.87
C ASP A 36 -8.11 5.39 6.25
N SER A 37 -6.92 4.83 6.48
CA SER A 37 -6.51 4.31 7.78
C SER A 37 -6.29 5.39 8.86
N THR A 38 -6.40 6.67 8.50
CA THR A 38 -6.34 7.81 9.43
C THR A 38 -7.76 8.23 9.84
N PRO A 39 -8.20 7.99 11.09
CA PRO A 39 -9.51 8.44 11.52
C PRO A 39 -9.61 9.96 11.44
N ARG A 40 -10.67 10.43 10.76
CA ARG A 40 -10.99 11.85 10.65
C ARG A 40 -11.24 12.39 12.06
N ILE A 41 -10.46 13.39 12.49
CA ILE A 41 -10.80 14.19 13.67
C ILE A 41 -12.06 14.97 13.28
N SER A 42 -13.22 14.37 13.51
CA SER A 42 -14.48 15.09 13.56
C SER A 42 -14.35 16.17 14.63
N SER A 43 -14.80 17.38 14.33
CA SER A 43 -14.93 18.49 15.28
C SER A 43 -15.86 18.18 16.47
N ASP A 44 -16.43 16.97 16.53
CA ASP A 44 -17.22 16.43 17.64
C ASP A 44 -16.34 15.84 18.77
N SER A 45 -15.24 16.53 19.11
CA SER A 45 -14.29 16.15 20.16
C SER A 45 -14.88 16.16 21.58
N ALA A 46 -16.16 16.50 21.73
CA ALA A 46 -16.88 16.50 23.00
C ALA A 46 -17.12 15.09 23.59
N ARG A 47 -16.94 13.99 22.82
CA ARG A 47 -17.25 12.63 23.30
C ARG A 47 -16.06 11.87 23.91
N TYR A 48 -14.84 12.39 23.83
CA TYR A 48 -13.65 11.77 24.44
C TYR A 48 -13.28 12.33 25.82
N GLY A 49 -14.12 13.20 26.40
CA GLY A 49 -13.94 13.76 27.74
C GLY A 49 -14.19 12.78 28.90
N LYS A 50 -13.74 11.52 28.79
CA LYS A 50 -13.65 10.62 29.94
C LYS A 50 -12.19 10.35 30.21
N GLU A 51 -11.64 11.18 31.08
CA GLU A 51 -10.31 11.05 31.66
C GLU A 51 -10.08 9.62 32.16
N ARG A 52 -9.29 8.86 31.41
CA ARG A 52 -8.73 7.58 31.86
C ARG A 52 -7.35 7.90 32.43
N THR A 53 -7.29 8.09 33.74
CA THR A 53 -6.04 8.10 34.49
C THR A 53 -5.43 6.70 34.46
N SER A 54 -4.60 6.44 33.45
CA SER A 54 -3.66 5.33 33.44
C SER A 54 -2.27 5.89 33.71
N SER A 55 -1.75 5.64 34.90
CA SER A 55 -0.35 5.89 35.23
C SER A 55 0.55 5.01 34.36
N SER A 56 1.42 5.68 33.59
CA SER A 56 2.48 5.15 32.71
C SER A 56 2.16 5.10 31.21
N ARG A 57 3.07 5.77 30.47
CA ARG A 57 3.24 5.90 29.01
C ARG A 57 2.15 6.70 28.31
N GLU A 58 2.58 7.62 27.45
CA GLU A 58 1.74 8.48 26.61
C GLU A 58 0.50 7.76 26.09
N ALA A 59 -0.65 8.42 26.21
CA ALA A 59 -1.89 7.92 25.67
C ALA A 59 -1.69 7.68 24.15
N PRO A 60 -1.99 6.47 23.64
CA PRO A 60 -1.86 6.19 22.22
C PRO A 60 -2.72 7.19 21.44
N VAL A 61 -2.07 7.88 20.51
CA VAL A 61 -2.69 8.88 19.64
C VAL A 61 -3.85 8.21 18.90
N PRO A 62 -5.04 8.82 18.79
CA PRO A 62 -6.22 8.18 18.21
C PRO A 62 -6.10 7.87 16.71
N PHE A 63 -5.00 8.25 16.06
CA PHE A 63 -4.70 8.00 14.65
C PHE A 63 -3.30 7.40 14.47
N SER A 64 -3.12 6.57 13.44
CA SER A 64 -1.81 6.01 13.09
C SER A 64 -0.98 7.10 12.39
N ILE A 65 -0.15 7.82 13.16
CA ILE A 65 0.81 8.83 12.62
C ILE A 65 1.61 8.23 11.46
N ASP A 66 2.06 6.99 11.61
CA ASP A 66 2.80 6.25 10.59
C ASP A 66 2.09 6.15 9.23
N ALA A 67 0.75 6.14 9.19
CA ALA A 67 0.01 6.05 7.93
C ALA A 67 0.04 7.36 7.15
N VAL A 68 -0.03 8.48 7.86
CA VAL A 68 0.07 9.82 7.26
C VAL A 68 1.48 10.04 6.74
N ASP A 69 2.48 9.73 7.57
CA ASP A 69 3.89 9.87 7.21
C ASP A 69 4.25 8.97 6.02
N ASP A 70 3.85 7.70 6.01
CA ASP A 70 4.11 6.81 4.87
C ASP A 70 3.39 7.27 3.59
N ALA A 71 2.20 7.88 3.70
CA ALA A 71 1.50 8.44 2.56
C ALA A 71 2.19 9.68 2.01
N ASP A 72 2.72 10.53 2.90
CA ASP A 72 3.45 11.74 2.54
C ASP A 72 4.81 11.43 1.94
N ASP A 73 5.54 10.44 2.49
CA ASP A 73 6.78 9.92 1.91
C ASP A 73 6.55 9.37 0.49
N LEU A 74 5.51 8.54 0.31
CA LEU A 74 5.21 7.97 -1.01
C LEU A 74 4.79 9.04 -2.02
N TRP A 75 3.97 10.01 -1.61
CA TRP A 75 3.57 11.13 -2.46
C TRP A 75 4.77 12.04 -2.79
N GLY A 76 5.61 12.35 -1.81
CA GLY A 76 6.81 13.15 -1.98
C GLY A 76 7.76 12.54 -3.00
N ALA A 77 8.00 11.24 -2.93
CA ALA A 77 8.82 10.52 -3.91
C ALA A 77 8.19 10.50 -5.31
N LEU A 78 6.88 10.25 -5.42
CA LEU A 78 6.17 10.31 -6.71
C LEU A 78 6.29 11.71 -7.33
N ALA A 79 6.06 12.75 -6.53
CA ALA A 79 6.12 14.13 -6.97
C ALA A 79 7.53 14.54 -7.38
N ALA A 80 8.55 14.17 -6.59
CA ALA A 80 9.95 14.45 -6.89
C ALA A 80 10.37 13.81 -8.22
N TYR A 81 10.07 12.53 -8.40
CA TYR A 81 10.34 11.81 -9.65
C TYR A 81 9.63 12.46 -10.85
N THR A 82 8.35 12.82 -10.68
CA THR A 82 7.57 13.49 -11.74
C THR A 82 8.14 14.86 -12.11
N LEU A 83 8.59 15.64 -11.12
CA LEU A 83 9.20 16.94 -11.36
C LEU A 83 10.53 16.82 -12.09
N GLU A 84 11.34 15.81 -11.75
CA GLU A 84 12.60 15.52 -12.44
C GLU A 84 12.35 15.10 -13.90
N VAL A 85 11.36 14.23 -14.15
CA VAL A 85 10.93 13.87 -15.52
C VAL A 85 10.47 15.11 -16.28
N ALA A 86 9.66 15.96 -15.67
CA ALA A 86 9.17 17.18 -16.32
C ALA A 86 10.30 18.16 -16.66
N GLU A 87 11.28 18.33 -15.76
CA GLU A 87 12.46 19.15 -16.00
C GLU A 87 13.29 18.60 -17.17
N LEU A 88 13.54 17.29 -17.18
CA LEU A 88 14.33 16.62 -18.21
C LEU A 88 13.69 16.72 -19.60
N LEU A 89 12.37 16.52 -19.67
CA LEU A 89 11.61 16.61 -20.93
C LEU A 89 11.29 18.05 -21.35
N GLY A 90 11.56 19.05 -20.49
CA GLY A 90 11.19 20.44 -20.74
C GLY A 90 9.68 20.66 -20.77
N GLU A 91 8.91 19.83 -20.06
CA GLU A 91 7.45 19.86 -20.02
C GLU A 91 6.91 20.41 -18.70
N HIS A 92 5.64 20.76 -18.68
CA HIS A 92 4.97 21.12 -17.44
C HIS A 92 4.46 19.89 -16.70
N PRO A 93 4.74 19.75 -15.39
CA PRO A 93 4.23 18.64 -14.60
C PRO A 93 2.71 18.75 -14.37
N PRO A 94 2.05 17.66 -13.97
CA PRO A 94 0.63 17.64 -13.64
C PRO A 94 0.23 18.74 -12.66
N HIS A 95 -0.90 19.38 -12.91
CA HIS A 95 -1.35 20.54 -12.14
C HIS A 95 -1.63 20.20 -10.67
N VAL A 96 -2.03 18.95 -10.39
CA VAL A 96 -2.26 18.43 -9.04
C VAL A 96 -1.04 18.57 -8.13
N LEU A 97 0.19 18.53 -8.67
CA LEU A 97 1.40 18.69 -7.88
C LEU A 97 1.55 20.11 -7.30
N ARG A 98 0.96 21.13 -7.95
CA ARG A 98 0.97 22.52 -7.44
C ARG A 98 0.21 22.68 -6.14
N ALA A 99 -0.77 21.82 -5.88
CA ALA A 99 -1.59 21.85 -4.67
C ALA A 99 -0.96 21.05 -3.51
N SER A 100 0.18 20.39 -3.71
CA SER A 100 0.86 19.58 -2.69
C SER A 100 1.37 20.41 -1.52
N TRP A 101 1.78 19.75 -0.44
CA TRP A 101 2.49 20.42 0.65
C TRP A 101 3.97 20.56 0.30
N TRP A 102 4.49 21.79 0.31
CA TRP A 102 5.88 22.12 -0.04
C TRP A 102 6.66 22.59 1.18
N ARG A 103 7.93 22.19 1.25
CA ARG A 103 8.91 22.72 2.22
C ARG A 103 10.27 22.82 1.55
N ALA A 104 10.94 23.95 1.70
CA ALA A 104 12.28 24.19 1.17
C ALA A 104 12.43 23.84 -0.34
N GLY A 105 11.39 24.11 -1.15
CA GLY A 105 11.41 23.84 -2.59
C GLY A 105 11.12 22.40 -2.99
N GLN A 106 10.82 21.50 -2.03
CA GLN A 106 10.47 20.11 -2.31
C GLN A 106 9.05 19.79 -1.86
N VAL A 107 8.37 18.91 -2.60
CA VAL A 107 7.09 18.34 -2.20
C VAL A 107 7.35 17.37 -1.05
N GLN A 108 6.72 17.62 0.10
CA GLN A 108 6.84 16.78 1.29
C GLN A 108 5.68 15.83 1.47
N GLY A 109 4.54 16.10 0.84
CA GLY A 109 3.36 15.28 1.09
C GLY A 109 2.11 15.76 0.38
N ILE A 110 1.05 14.99 0.57
CA ILE A 110 -0.28 15.28 0.08
C ILE A 110 -0.79 16.52 0.83
N ARG A 111 -1.58 17.35 0.14
CA ARG A 111 -2.26 18.48 0.77
C ARG A 111 -3.07 18.01 2.00
N ALA A 112 -2.94 18.70 3.13
CA ALA A 112 -3.59 18.32 4.38
C ALA A 112 -5.13 18.20 4.28
N ALA A 113 -5.76 18.94 3.36
CA ALA A 113 -7.20 18.90 3.13
C ALA A 113 -7.66 17.78 2.16
N ALA A 114 -6.76 16.99 1.57
CA ALA A 114 -7.17 15.86 0.74
C ALA A 114 -7.61 14.70 1.63
N ASP A 115 -8.80 14.16 1.33
CA ASP A 115 -9.21 12.87 1.83
C ASP A 115 -8.67 11.73 0.95
N ALA A 116 -8.89 10.48 1.39
CA ALA A 116 -8.41 9.28 0.72
C ALA A 116 -8.79 9.23 -0.78
N ARG A 117 -10.04 9.56 -1.11
CA ARG A 117 -10.52 9.57 -2.50
C ARG A 117 -9.81 10.64 -3.33
N LYS A 118 -9.60 11.83 -2.77
CA LYS A 118 -8.87 12.88 -3.48
C LYS A 118 -7.39 12.52 -3.65
N ALA A 119 -6.75 11.95 -2.63
CA ALA A 119 -5.37 11.46 -2.72
C ALA A 119 -5.23 10.40 -3.83
N ARG A 120 -6.18 9.47 -3.94
CA ARG A 120 -6.24 8.51 -5.04
C ARG A 120 -6.38 9.19 -6.40
N SER A 121 -7.33 10.12 -6.53
CA SER A 121 -7.57 10.82 -7.79
C SER A 121 -6.34 11.60 -8.26
N ASP A 122 -5.66 12.27 -7.33
CA ASP A 122 -4.47 13.08 -7.64
C ASP A 122 -3.30 12.18 -8.04
N ALA A 123 -3.13 11.05 -7.36
CA ALA A 123 -2.14 10.06 -7.72
C ALA A 123 -2.39 9.43 -9.09
N PHE A 124 -3.66 9.17 -9.43
CA PHE A 124 -4.03 8.66 -10.76
C PHE A 124 -3.64 9.61 -11.87
N GLU A 125 -3.85 10.92 -11.69
CA GLU A 125 -3.45 11.92 -12.69
C GLU A 125 -1.93 11.94 -12.90
N VAL A 126 -1.16 11.89 -11.81
CA VAL A 126 0.30 11.87 -11.89
C VAL A 126 0.81 10.59 -12.55
N VAL A 127 0.27 9.43 -12.16
CA VAL A 127 0.63 8.13 -12.75
C VAL A 127 0.30 8.09 -14.24
N ALA A 128 -0.90 8.53 -14.65
CA ALA A 128 -1.28 8.58 -16.06
C ALA A 128 -0.31 9.44 -16.88
N TRP A 129 0.06 10.62 -16.36
CA TRP A 129 1.01 11.50 -17.02
C TRP A 129 2.39 10.86 -17.22
N LEU A 130 2.86 10.09 -16.24
CA LEU A 130 4.13 9.35 -16.31
C LEU A 130 4.06 8.19 -17.31
N VAL A 131 2.99 7.39 -17.27
CA VAL A 131 2.78 6.26 -18.19
C VAL A 131 2.68 6.74 -19.63
N ASP A 132 2.00 7.85 -19.90
CA ASP A 132 1.93 8.46 -21.24
C ASP A 132 3.32 8.83 -21.81
N ARG A 133 4.33 8.98 -20.94
CA ARG A 133 5.71 9.38 -21.28
C ARG A 133 6.71 8.24 -21.15
N GLU A 134 6.27 7.00 -20.94
CA GLU A 134 7.15 5.86 -20.67
C GLU A 134 8.26 5.70 -21.73
N THR A 135 7.95 5.95 -23.00
CA THR A 135 8.89 5.76 -24.12
C THR A 135 10.01 6.79 -24.11
N LEU A 136 9.71 8.02 -23.67
CA LEU A 136 10.69 9.09 -23.51
C LEU A 136 11.54 8.83 -22.26
N ILE A 137 10.89 8.44 -21.16
CA ILE A 137 11.56 8.10 -19.89
C ILE A 137 12.53 6.93 -20.08
N ALA A 138 12.14 5.90 -20.85
CA ALA A 138 12.99 4.74 -21.13
C ALA A 138 14.30 5.09 -21.86
N ALA A 139 14.32 6.18 -22.62
CA ALA A 139 15.49 6.62 -23.36
C ALA A 139 16.52 7.34 -22.47
N GLU A 140 16.13 7.71 -21.25
CA GLU A 140 16.89 8.58 -20.36
C GLU A 140 17.58 7.79 -19.25
N THR A 141 18.92 7.81 -19.24
CA THR A 141 19.71 7.08 -18.23
C THR A 141 19.80 7.81 -16.89
N GLY A 142 19.47 9.10 -16.84
CA GLY A 142 19.61 9.95 -15.65
C GLY A 142 18.60 9.68 -14.54
N LEU A 143 17.49 9.01 -14.85
CA LEU A 143 16.33 8.85 -13.96
C LEU A 143 16.37 7.57 -13.10
N GLN A 144 17.41 6.75 -13.25
CA GLN A 144 17.44 5.40 -12.67
C GLN A 144 17.40 5.41 -11.13
N ASP A 145 18.12 6.35 -10.50
CA ASP A 145 18.21 6.42 -9.03
C ASP A 145 16.89 6.87 -8.40
N SER A 146 16.22 7.88 -9.00
CA SER A 146 14.94 8.37 -8.52
C SER A 146 13.79 7.40 -8.82
N GLU A 147 13.85 6.70 -9.96
CA GLU A 147 12.93 5.60 -10.28
C GLU A 147 13.05 4.47 -9.24
N GLU A 148 14.28 3.98 -8.98
CA GLU A 148 14.49 2.88 -8.03
C GLU A 148 14.11 3.29 -6.61
N HIS A 149 14.32 4.55 -6.22
CA HIS A 149 13.87 5.09 -4.95
C HIS A 149 12.34 5.06 -4.83
N LEU A 150 11.61 5.54 -5.84
CA LEU A 150 10.15 5.45 -5.88
C LEU A 150 9.67 4.01 -5.79
N PHE A 151 10.27 3.10 -6.57
CA PHE A 151 9.89 1.69 -6.58
C PHE A 151 10.20 0.98 -5.25
N ALA A 152 11.28 1.36 -4.57
CA ALA A 152 11.57 0.89 -3.22
C ALA A 152 10.48 1.30 -2.23
N LEU A 153 10.00 2.55 -2.29
CA LEU A 153 8.90 3.03 -1.46
C LEU A 153 7.58 2.34 -1.80
N VAL A 154 7.25 2.15 -3.08
CA VAL A 154 6.08 1.36 -3.48
C VAL A 154 6.14 -0.05 -2.87
N ARG A 155 7.26 -0.76 -3.01
CA ARG A 155 7.42 -2.11 -2.44
C ARG A 155 7.29 -2.11 -0.91
N LYS A 156 7.92 -1.15 -0.23
CA LYS A 156 7.82 -0.97 1.23
C LYS A 156 6.36 -0.77 1.65
N SER A 157 5.66 0.17 1.01
CA SER A 157 4.27 0.50 1.33
C SER A 157 3.33 -0.67 1.03
N ARG A 158 3.53 -1.40 -0.07
CA ARG A 158 2.76 -2.63 -0.34
C ARG A 158 2.97 -3.69 0.73
N ALA A 159 4.21 -3.95 1.12
CA ALA A 159 4.54 -4.94 2.13
C ALA A 159 3.93 -4.60 3.51
N ARG A 160 3.74 -3.32 3.80
CA ARG A 160 3.16 -2.84 5.06
C ARG A 160 1.64 -2.77 5.03
N TRP A 161 1.06 -2.20 3.98
CA TRP A 161 -0.34 -1.80 3.93
C TRP A 161 -1.22 -2.75 3.11
N GLN A 162 -0.71 -3.32 2.02
CA GLN A 162 -1.46 -4.27 1.17
C GLN A 162 -1.18 -5.73 1.50
N ALA A 163 -0.18 -6.03 2.34
CA ALA A 163 0.00 -7.38 2.83
C ALA A 163 -1.28 -7.77 3.59
N ALA A 164 -2.00 -8.78 3.08
CA ALA A 164 -3.09 -9.44 3.78
C ALA A 164 -2.70 -9.60 5.26
N PRO A 165 -3.64 -9.43 6.22
CA PRO A 165 -3.31 -9.47 7.63
C PRO A 165 -2.41 -10.66 7.83
N ARG A 166 -1.15 -10.40 8.25
CA ARG A 166 -0.26 -11.46 8.70
C ARG A 166 -0.97 -12.03 9.91
N ALA A 167 -1.89 -12.98 9.68
CA ALA A 167 -2.23 -13.98 10.63
C ALA A 167 -0.85 -14.49 11.04
N ARG A 168 -0.40 -14.09 12.23
CA ARG A 168 0.72 -14.75 12.88
C ARG A 168 0.33 -16.21 12.77
N SER A 169 0.94 -16.94 11.84
CA SER A 169 0.58 -18.33 11.62
C SER A 169 0.78 -18.96 12.98
N ALA A 170 -0.31 -19.40 13.59
CA ALA A 170 -0.19 -20.12 14.85
C ALA A 170 0.80 -21.24 14.55
N ARG A 171 1.92 -21.29 15.28
CA ARG A 171 2.96 -22.31 15.03
C ARG A 171 2.26 -23.65 14.92
N PRO A 172 2.43 -24.41 13.82
CA PRO A 172 1.68 -25.64 13.64
C PRO A 172 1.95 -26.55 14.84
N ARG A 173 0.88 -27.10 15.43
CA ARG A 173 0.99 -28.02 16.56
C ARG A 173 1.12 -29.47 16.04
N PRO A 174 1.80 -30.36 16.77
CA PRO A 174 1.82 -31.78 16.43
C PRO A 174 0.39 -32.35 16.52
N CYS A 175 0.00 -33.12 15.51
CA CYS A 175 -1.24 -33.86 15.51
C CYS A 175 -1.09 -35.12 16.36
N HIS A 176 -1.97 -35.30 17.35
CA HIS A 176 -1.96 -36.51 18.19
C HIS A 176 -2.44 -37.78 17.46
N VAL A 177 -2.97 -37.65 16.23
CA VAL A 177 -3.47 -38.78 15.44
C VAL A 177 -2.43 -39.27 14.42
N CYS A 178 -1.84 -38.36 13.65
CA CYS A 178 -0.85 -38.73 12.62
C CYS A 178 0.60 -38.38 12.99
N GLY A 179 0.85 -37.73 14.13
CA GLY A 179 2.19 -37.34 14.58
C GLY A 179 2.79 -36.12 13.87
N GLU A 180 2.23 -35.70 12.73
CA GLU A 180 2.75 -34.60 11.92
C GLU A 180 2.54 -33.22 12.56
N VAL A 181 3.52 -32.32 12.39
CA VAL A 181 3.46 -30.92 12.86
C VAL A 181 2.65 -30.08 11.87
N ALA A 182 1.34 -30.32 11.84
CA ALA A 182 0.45 -29.86 10.78
C ALA A 182 -0.93 -29.37 11.27
N VAL A 183 -1.13 -29.18 12.59
CA VAL A 183 -2.38 -28.64 13.13
C VAL A 183 -2.36 -27.11 13.05
N LEU A 184 -3.25 -26.55 12.23
CA LEU A 184 -3.47 -25.12 12.07
C LEU A 184 -4.77 -24.72 12.75
N ILE A 185 -4.84 -23.51 13.33
CA ILE A 185 -6.09 -22.95 13.84
C ILE A 185 -6.80 -22.30 12.66
N ASP A 186 -7.94 -22.87 12.30
CA ASP A 186 -8.87 -22.33 11.31
C ASP A 186 -10.05 -21.67 12.02
N TRP A 187 -10.69 -20.71 11.37
CA TRP A 187 -11.89 -20.04 11.90
C TRP A 187 -13.08 -20.57 11.12
N MET A 188 -13.93 -21.37 11.78
CA MET A 188 -15.14 -21.86 11.14
C MET A 188 -16.32 -20.94 11.45
N ASP A 189 -17.04 -20.55 10.40
CA ASP A 189 -18.32 -19.86 10.54
C ASP A 189 -19.34 -20.78 11.19
N VAL A 190 -20.09 -20.24 12.15
CA VAL A 190 -21.13 -20.99 12.87
C VAL A 190 -22.31 -21.22 11.93
N PRO A 191 -22.82 -22.45 11.77
CA PRO A 191 -24.00 -22.70 10.95
C PRO A 191 -25.18 -21.87 11.47
N GLY A 192 -25.68 -20.94 10.65
CA GLY A 192 -26.74 -20.00 11.04
C GLY A 192 -26.32 -18.53 11.11
N GLY A 193 -25.05 -18.19 10.87
CA GLY A 193 -24.61 -16.82 10.51
C GLY A 193 -24.71 -15.73 11.58
N ILE A 194 -25.16 -16.05 12.79
CA ILE A 194 -25.32 -15.09 13.90
C ILE A 194 -24.47 -15.58 15.08
N GLY A 195 -23.16 -15.36 14.99
CA GLY A 195 -22.21 -15.66 16.07
C GLY A 195 -20.76 -15.42 15.66
N PRO A 196 -19.85 -15.10 16.60
CA PRO A 196 -18.43 -14.99 16.31
C PRO A 196 -17.89 -16.35 15.82
N ALA A 197 -17.11 -16.34 14.73
CA ALA A 197 -16.46 -17.55 14.21
C ALA A 197 -15.69 -18.25 15.33
N LEU A 198 -15.82 -19.58 15.41
CA LEU A 198 -15.17 -20.36 16.45
C LEU A 198 -13.81 -20.87 15.93
N PRO A 199 -12.73 -20.68 16.70
CA PRO A 199 -11.42 -21.19 16.32
C PRO A 199 -11.42 -22.72 16.48
N VAL A 200 -11.26 -23.45 15.38
CA VAL A 200 -11.15 -24.91 15.35
C VAL A 200 -9.76 -25.29 14.86
N GLY A 201 -9.05 -26.12 15.63
CA GLY A 201 -7.79 -26.68 15.15
C GLY A 201 -8.06 -27.75 14.10
N ARG A 202 -7.47 -27.69 12.91
CA ARG A 202 -7.56 -28.75 11.89
C ARG A 202 -6.16 -29.20 11.48
N CYS A 203 -5.92 -30.51 11.44
CA CYS A 203 -4.71 -31.07 10.85
C CYS A 203 -4.81 -31.04 9.33
N SER A 204 -3.86 -30.40 8.64
CA SER A 204 -3.84 -30.35 7.17
C SER A 204 -3.46 -31.67 6.50
N ARG A 205 -2.99 -32.67 7.27
CA ARG A 205 -2.55 -33.98 6.74
C ARG A 205 -3.60 -35.07 6.87
N CYS A 206 -4.24 -35.20 8.03
CA CYS A 206 -5.23 -36.24 8.29
C CYS A 206 -6.67 -35.69 8.42
N GLY A 207 -6.86 -34.38 8.40
CA GLY A 207 -8.18 -33.75 8.51
C GLY A 207 -8.77 -33.73 9.92
N GLN A 208 -8.08 -34.27 10.93
CA GLN A 208 -8.57 -34.31 12.31
C GLN A 208 -8.86 -32.89 12.83
N GLN A 209 -10.04 -32.71 13.43
CA GLN A 209 -10.46 -31.46 14.05
C GLN A 209 -10.30 -31.52 15.59
N TYR A 210 -10.00 -30.37 16.18
CA TYR A 210 -9.79 -30.15 17.62
C TYR A 210 -10.63 -28.96 18.04
N GLU A 211 -11.64 -29.21 18.87
CA GLU A 211 -12.43 -28.15 19.50
C GLU A 211 -11.70 -27.67 20.76
N ARG A 212 -11.58 -26.35 20.91
CA ARG A 212 -11.07 -25.78 22.16
C ARG A 212 -12.18 -25.89 23.20
N LYS A 213 -11.98 -26.69 24.26
CA LYS A 213 -12.85 -26.62 25.45
C LYS A 213 -12.84 -25.18 25.98
N PRO A 214 -14.01 -24.57 26.26
CA PRO A 214 -14.05 -23.28 26.93
C PRO A 214 -13.39 -23.42 28.30
N THR A 215 -12.53 -22.45 28.62
CA THR A 215 -11.91 -22.27 29.95
C THR A 215 -12.71 -21.23 30.70
#